data_AF-B0WX11-F1
#
_entry.id   AF-B0WX11-F1
#
_cell.length_a   1.000
_cell.length_b   1.000
_cell.length_c   1.000
_cell.angle_alpha   90.00
_cell.angle_beta   90.00
_cell.angle_gamma   90.00
#
_symmetry.space_group_name_H-M   'P 1'
#
loop_
_entity.id
_entity.type
_entity.pdbx_description
1 polymer ?
#
loop_
_entity_poly.entity_id
_entity_poly.type
_entity_poly.pdbx_seq_one_letter_code
_entity_poly.pdbx_strand_id
1 'polypeptide(L)'
;MKTFRQNSLVFDFNVMPVVPELRTIQNFLQQQIKLDLSSVRNLQVNVSRNQVIIETTTPEQAFAIARDHNSKHFIVHAKKRFLIPIYVEDGAIEVKVHDLPPRMPNRIIEDHLQQFGEIISIHNEVWRDFFPGRG
;
A
#
# COMPACT_ATOMS: atom_id res chain seq x y z
N MET A 1 -0.18 4.78 24.60
CA MET A 1 -1.23 5.05 23.59
C MET A 1 -1.07 4.02 22.48
N LYS A 2 -2.05 3.14 22.25
CA LYS A 2 -2.06 2.28 21.06
C LYS A 2 -2.67 3.10 19.93
N THR A 3 -1.83 3.81 19.18
CA THR A 3 -2.23 4.81 18.18
C THR A 3 -2.38 4.23 16.76
N PHE A 4 -2.32 2.91 16.63
CA PHE A 4 -2.45 2.24 15.34
C PHE A 4 -3.92 1.96 15.05
N ARG A 5 -4.39 2.40 13.88
CA ARG A 5 -5.75 2.10 13.41
C ARG A 5 -5.81 0.63 13.01
N GLN A 6 -6.07 -0.24 13.97
CA GLN A 6 -6.27 -1.66 13.69
C GLN A 6 -7.41 -1.83 12.66
N ASN A 7 -7.25 -2.76 11.73
CA ASN A 7 -8.23 -3.12 10.70
C ASN A 7 -8.44 -2.02 9.62
N SER A 8 -7.44 -1.17 9.38
CA SER A 8 -7.53 -0.13 8.36
C SER A 8 -6.92 -0.57 7.04
N LEU A 9 -7.65 -0.33 5.96
CA LEU A 9 -7.22 -0.51 4.58
C LEU A 9 -6.96 0.87 3.97
N VAL A 10 -5.79 1.05 3.36
CA VAL A 10 -5.39 2.29 2.70
C VAL A 10 -5.42 2.06 1.20
N PHE A 11 -6.14 2.93 0.51
CA PHE A 11 -6.08 3.10 -0.94
C PHE A 11 -5.21 4.31 -1.24
N ASP A 12 -4.06 4.08 -1.87
CA ASP A 12 -3.05 5.10 -2.07
C ASP A 12 -3.12 5.68 -3.48
N PHE A 13 -3.57 6.93 -3.60
CA PHE A 13 -3.68 7.60 -4.89
C PHE A 13 -2.45 8.46 -5.20
N ASN A 14 -1.37 8.44 -4.38
CA ASN A 14 -0.14 9.20 -4.66
C ASN A 14 0.58 8.75 -5.94
N VAL A 15 0.27 7.57 -6.45
CA VAL A 15 0.70 7.12 -7.78
C VAL A 15 0.15 7.98 -8.92
N MET A 16 -0.91 8.76 -8.67
CA MET A 16 -1.53 9.64 -9.65
C MET A 16 -0.95 11.06 -9.59
N PRO A 17 -0.86 11.76 -10.74
CA PRO A 17 -0.32 13.12 -10.78
C PRO A 17 -1.25 14.18 -10.17
N VAL A 18 -2.50 13.81 -9.87
CA VAL A 18 -3.53 14.68 -9.29
C VAL A 18 -4.38 13.89 -8.30
N VAL A 19 -4.97 14.60 -7.33
CA VAL A 19 -5.97 14.03 -6.42
C VAL A 19 -7.22 13.67 -7.24
N PRO A 20 -7.67 12.41 -7.24
CA PRO A 20 -8.88 12.03 -7.96
C PRO A 20 -10.12 12.69 -7.37
N GLU A 21 -11.08 13.03 -8.23
CA GLU A 21 -12.37 13.55 -7.77
C GLU A 21 -13.13 12.52 -6.91
N LEU A 22 -13.90 12.98 -5.93
CA LEU A 22 -14.68 12.12 -5.03
C LEU A 22 -15.59 11.13 -5.79
N ARG A 23 -16.19 11.55 -6.91
CA ARG A 23 -17.01 10.66 -7.75
C ARG A 23 -16.20 9.53 -8.37
N THR A 24 -14.98 9.82 -8.81
CA THR A 24 -14.06 8.82 -9.37
C THR A 24 -13.63 7.82 -8.30
N ILE A 25 -13.32 8.31 -7.09
CA ILE A 25 -13.01 7.48 -5.92
C ILE A 25 -14.21 6.57 -5.59
N GLN A 26 -15.41 7.14 -5.51
CA GLN A 26 -16.63 6.38 -5.22
C GLN A 26 -16.88 5.28 -6.27
N ASN A 27 -16.77 5.61 -7.55
CA ASN A 27 -16.93 4.63 -8.64
C ASN A 27 -15.88 3.54 -8.57
N PHE A 28 -14.63 3.88 -8.26
CA PHE A 28 -13.54 2.91 -8.09
C PHE A 28 -13.87 1.92 -6.95
N LEU A 29 -14.27 2.42 -5.78
CA LEU A 29 -14.63 1.58 -4.63
C LEU A 29 -15.86 0.70 -4.89
N GLN A 30 -16.88 1.23 -5.56
CA GLN A 30 -18.13 0.49 -5.79
C GLN A 30 -18.03 -0.49 -6.97
N GLN A 31 -17.38 -0.12 -8.06
CA GLN A 31 -17.43 -0.88 -9.32
C GLN A 31 -16.21 -1.80 -9.49
N GLN A 32 -15.01 -1.34 -9.13
CA GLN A 32 -13.78 -2.11 -9.31
C GLN A 32 -13.47 -2.95 -8.07
N ILE A 33 -13.51 -2.33 -6.90
CA ILE A 33 -13.27 -3.03 -5.62
C ILE A 33 -14.49 -3.83 -5.20
N LYS A 34 -15.71 -3.38 -5.56
CA LYS A 34 -16.97 -3.99 -5.13
C LYS A 34 -17.03 -4.10 -3.61
N LEU A 35 -16.66 -3.00 -2.94
CA LEU A 35 -16.58 -2.95 -1.50
C LEU A 35 -17.94 -3.27 -0.87
N ASP A 36 -17.97 -4.31 -0.04
CA ASP A 36 -19.13 -4.65 0.77
C ASP A 36 -19.25 -3.67 1.94
N LEU A 37 -20.23 -2.76 1.86
CA LEU A 37 -20.46 -1.73 2.86
C LEU A 37 -20.86 -2.30 4.23
N SER A 38 -21.37 -3.53 4.30
CA SER A 38 -21.68 -4.17 5.59
C SER A 38 -20.42 -4.53 6.39
N SER A 39 -19.29 -4.66 5.70
CA SER A 39 -17.97 -4.92 6.26
C SER A 39 -17.18 -3.64 6.57
N VAL A 40 -17.76 -2.46 6.34
CA VAL A 40 -17.12 -1.15 6.55
C VAL A 40 -17.65 -0.50 7.81
N ARG A 41 -16.75 -0.22 8.76
CA ARG A 41 -17.04 0.55 9.97
C ARG A 41 -16.90 2.04 9.74
N ASN A 42 -15.89 2.44 8.95
CA ASN A 42 -15.58 3.84 8.70
C ASN A 42 -14.92 4.01 7.33
N LEU A 43 -15.17 5.15 6.67
CA LEU A 43 -14.51 5.55 5.44
C LEU A 43 -14.11 7.01 5.55
N GLN A 44 -12.82 7.27 5.41
CA GLN A 44 -12.24 8.61 5.49
C GLN A 44 -11.44 8.92 4.24
N VAL A 45 -11.69 10.07 3.64
CA VAL A 45 -10.88 10.59 2.53
C VAL A 45 -9.88 11.58 3.09
N ASN A 46 -8.59 11.27 2.96
CA ASN A 46 -7.51 12.17 3.33
C ASN A 46 -6.98 12.87 2.08
N VAL A 47 -7.48 14.08 1.84
CA VAL A 47 -7.09 14.90 0.68
C VAL A 47 -5.62 15.30 0.73
N SER A 48 -5.08 15.59 1.92
CA SER A 48 -3.69 16.04 2.09
C SER A 48 -2.66 14.96 1.76
N ARG A 49 -3.00 13.69 2.03
CA ARG A 49 -2.17 12.52 1.72
C ARG A 49 -2.60 11.81 0.44
N ASN A 50 -3.61 12.32 -0.25
CA ASN A 50 -4.22 11.69 -1.42
C ASN A 50 -4.54 10.20 -1.19
N GLN A 51 -5.21 9.90 -0.09
CA GLN A 51 -5.49 8.53 0.37
C GLN A 51 -6.94 8.38 0.78
N VAL A 52 -7.47 7.16 0.65
CA VAL A 52 -8.72 6.77 1.30
C VAL A 52 -8.42 5.67 2.30
N ILE A 53 -8.90 5.87 3.53
CA ILE A 53 -8.72 4.94 4.63
C ILE A 53 -10.07 4.33 4.97
N ILE A 54 -10.17 3.01 4.93
CA ILE A 54 -11.38 2.26 5.23
C ILE A 54 -11.10 1.37 6.44
N GLU A 55 -11.80 1.60 7.54
CA GLU A 55 -11.76 0.70 8.69
C GLU A 55 -12.79 -0.41 8.47
N THR A 56 -12.34 -1.65 8.40
CA THR A 56 -13.22 -2.81 8.29
C THR A 56 -13.65 -3.31 9.67
N THR A 57 -14.71 -4.11 9.70
CA THR A 57 -15.21 -4.71 10.94
C THR A 57 -14.19 -5.67 11.55
N THR A 58 -13.48 -6.44 10.73
CA THR A 58 -12.44 -7.38 11.18
C THR A 58 -11.12 -7.20 10.40
N PRO A 59 -9.96 -7.53 11.00
CA PRO A 59 -8.67 -7.43 10.31
C PRO A 59 -8.59 -8.39 9.12
N GLU A 60 -9.14 -9.60 9.22
CA GLU A 60 -9.11 -10.61 8.15
C GLU A 60 -9.77 -10.09 6.88
N GLN A 61 -10.82 -9.28 7.00
CA GLN A 61 -11.46 -8.61 5.87
C GLN A 61 -10.54 -7.58 5.22
N ALA A 62 -9.86 -6.73 6.01
CA ALA A 62 -8.89 -5.78 5.47
C ALA A 62 -7.76 -6.51 4.71
N PHE A 63 -7.19 -7.56 5.30
CA PHE A 63 -6.14 -8.36 4.67
C PHE A 63 -6.65 -9.07 3.40
N ALA A 64 -7.85 -9.63 3.41
CA ALA A 64 -8.44 -10.27 2.24
C ALA A 64 -8.62 -9.26 1.10
N ILE A 65 -9.19 -8.08 1.38
CA ILE A 65 -9.39 -7.03 0.36
C ILE A 65 -8.03 -6.56 -0.17
N ALA A 66 -7.04 -6.31 0.69
CA ALA A 66 -5.70 -5.94 0.26
C ALA A 66 -5.09 -7.01 -0.67
N ARG A 67 -5.06 -8.27 -0.24
CA ARG A 67 -4.53 -9.39 -1.03
C ARG A 67 -5.23 -9.54 -2.38
N ASP A 68 -6.55 -9.40 -2.38
CA ASP A 68 -7.37 -9.71 -3.55
C ASP A 68 -7.39 -8.55 -4.55
N HIS A 69 -7.12 -7.32 -4.13
CA HIS A 69 -7.25 -6.11 -4.96
C HIS A 69 -5.95 -5.31 -5.16
N ASN A 70 -4.91 -5.49 -4.34
CA ASN A 70 -3.69 -4.68 -4.41
C ASN A 70 -3.06 -4.70 -5.80
N SER A 71 -2.85 -3.51 -6.38
CA SER A 71 -2.20 -3.30 -7.68
C SER A 71 -2.84 -4.07 -8.85
N LYS A 72 -4.12 -4.44 -8.75
CA LYS A 72 -4.89 -5.07 -9.84
C LYS A 72 -5.81 -4.10 -10.57
N HIS A 73 -6.25 -3.06 -9.87
CA HIS A 73 -7.24 -2.08 -10.34
C HIS A 73 -6.58 -0.76 -10.71
N PHE A 74 -7.16 -0.03 -11.65
CA PHE A 74 -6.57 1.21 -12.16
C PHE A 74 -7.58 2.34 -12.34
N ILE A 75 -7.06 3.55 -12.27
CA ILE A 75 -7.75 4.77 -12.69
C ILE A 75 -7.07 5.31 -13.95
N VAL A 76 -7.87 5.79 -14.90
CA VAL A 76 -7.36 6.41 -16.13
C VAL A 76 -7.30 7.93 -15.94
N HIS A 77 -6.13 8.52 -16.15
CA HIS A 77 -5.94 9.97 -16.18
C HIS A 77 -5.03 10.35 -17.34
N ALA A 78 -5.41 11.36 -18.12
CA ALA A 78 -4.67 11.80 -19.33
C ALA A 78 -4.29 10.63 -20.28
N LYS A 79 -5.22 9.69 -20.51
CA LYS A 79 -5.04 8.45 -21.31
C LYS A 79 -4.00 7.45 -20.77
N LYS A 80 -3.46 7.66 -19.57
CA LYS A 80 -2.57 6.71 -18.88
C LYS A 80 -3.32 5.99 -17.77
N ARG A 81 -2.98 4.71 -17.56
CA ARG A 81 -3.52 3.88 -16.48
C ARG A 81 -2.59 3.94 -15.27
N PHE A 82 -3.16 4.20 -14.10
CA PHE A 82 -2.44 4.22 -12.83
C PHE A 82 -3.00 3.10 -11.95
N LEU A 83 -2.18 2.08 -11.67
CA LEU A 83 -2.54 1.01 -10.75
C LEU A 83 -2.55 1.57 -9.33
N ILE A 84 -3.63 1.33 -8.60
CA ILE A 84 -3.81 1.88 -7.25
C ILE A 84 -3.33 0.84 -6.22
N PRO A 85 -2.29 1.14 -5.43
CA PRO A 85 -1.88 0.30 -4.31
C PRO A 85 -2.95 0.26 -3.23
N ILE A 86 -3.14 -0.93 -2.67
CA ILE A 86 -4.09 -1.17 -1.59
C ILE A 86 -3.38 -2.02 -0.55
N TYR A 87 -3.27 -1.52 0.67
CA TYR A 87 -2.55 -2.20 1.75
C TYR A 87 -3.23 -2.00 3.09
N VAL A 88 -2.98 -2.91 4.03
CA VAL A 88 -3.46 -2.77 5.40
C VAL A 88 -2.50 -1.84 6.14
N GLU A 89 -3.02 -0.86 6.87
CA GLU A 89 -2.25 -0.07 7.83
C GLU A 89 -2.13 -0.91 9.10
N ASP A 90 -1.15 -1.81 9.11
CA ASP A 90 -0.84 -2.73 10.21
C ASP A 90 0.16 -2.14 11.21
N GLY A 91 0.64 -0.92 10.96
CA GLY A 91 1.67 -0.26 11.76
C GLY A 91 3.08 -0.79 11.51
N ALA A 92 3.27 -1.63 10.49
CA ALA A 92 4.58 -2.03 10.03
C ALA A 92 5.36 -0.82 9.50
N ILE A 93 6.68 -0.88 9.68
CA ILE A 93 7.60 0.16 9.20
C ILE A 93 8.42 -0.46 8.08
N GLU A 94 8.43 0.19 6.92
CA GLU A 94 9.35 -0.15 5.84
C GLU A 94 10.74 0.45 6.14
N VAL A 95 11.76 -0.40 6.13
CA VAL A 95 13.16 0.00 6.34
C VAL A 95 13.96 -0.29 5.08
N LYS A 96 14.62 0.73 4.53
CA LYS A 96 15.51 0.60 3.38
C LYS A 96 16.95 0.43 3.86
N VAL A 97 17.56 -0.69 3.49
CA VAL A 97 18.95 -1.02 3.85
C VAL A 97 19.85 -0.79 2.64
N HIS A 98 20.85 0.05 2.81
CA HIS A 98 21.81 0.43 1.76
C HIS A 98 23.19 -0.18 2.00
N ASP A 99 24.06 -0.09 1.01
CA ASP A 99 25.47 -0.52 1.07
C ASP A 99 25.68 -2.00 1.43
N LEU A 100 24.71 -2.84 1.08
CA LEU A 100 24.82 -4.28 1.22
C LEU A 100 25.78 -4.87 0.16
N PRO A 101 26.57 -5.90 0.50
CA PRO A 101 27.36 -6.63 -0.47
C PRO A 101 26.49 -7.15 -1.63
N PRO A 102 26.96 -7.12 -2.90
CA PRO A 102 26.15 -7.40 -4.11
C PRO A 102 25.47 -8.78 -4.21
N ARG A 103 25.75 -9.69 -3.27
CA ARG A 103 25.24 -11.06 -3.23
C ARG A 103 24.81 -11.49 -1.83
N MET A 104 24.54 -10.52 -0.94
CA MET A 104 24.04 -10.85 0.39
C MET A 104 22.64 -11.48 0.27
N PRO A 105 22.43 -12.73 0.75
CA PRO A 105 21.11 -13.36 0.71
C PRO A 105 20.14 -12.69 1.69
N ASN A 106 18.86 -12.58 1.30
CA ASN A 106 17.81 -11.99 2.14
C ASN A 106 17.72 -12.63 3.53
N ARG A 107 17.94 -13.94 3.62
CA ARG A 107 18.00 -14.66 4.91
C ARG A 107 18.99 -14.04 5.90
N ILE A 108 20.17 -13.64 5.46
CA ILE A 108 21.19 -13.08 6.37
C ILE A 108 20.71 -11.73 6.90
N ILE A 109 20.06 -10.95 6.04
CA ILE A 109 19.46 -9.66 6.41
C ILE A 109 18.32 -9.88 7.39
N GLU A 110 17.45 -10.87 7.12
CA GLU A 110 16.33 -11.25 7.97
C GLU A 110 16.79 -11.69 9.36
N ASP A 111 17.71 -12.67 9.41
CA ASP A 111 18.29 -13.19 10.66
C ASP A 111 18.90 -12.05 11.49
N HIS A 112 19.52 -11.05 10.83
CA HIS A 112 20.07 -9.88 11.51
C HIS A 112 19.00 -8.90 11.99
N LEU A 113 17.97 -8.62 11.19
CA LEU A 113 16.95 -7.61 11.53
C LEU A 113 15.90 -8.12 12.53
N GLN A 114 15.72 -9.44 12.66
CA GLN A 114 14.81 -10.04 13.64
C GLN A 114 15.07 -9.59 15.09
N GLN A 115 16.29 -9.16 15.42
CA GLN A 115 16.62 -8.63 16.75
C GLN A 115 15.88 -7.32 17.08
N PHE A 116 15.37 -6.60 16.07
CA PHE A 116 14.66 -5.33 16.25
C PHE A 116 13.14 -5.46 16.20
N GLY A 117 12.61 -6.65 15.86
CA GLY A 117 11.17 -6.91 15.79
C GLY A 117 10.81 -8.02 14.81
N GLU A 118 9.51 -8.29 14.70
CA GLU A 118 8.97 -9.22 13.71
C GLU A 118 9.17 -8.67 12.29
N ILE A 119 9.71 -9.51 11.41
CA ILE A 119 9.92 -9.18 10.00
C ILE A 119 8.76 -9.75 9.19
N ILE A 120 8.00 -8.86 8.56
CA ILE A 120 6.84 -9.25 7.74
C ILE A 120 7.29 -9.71 6.34
N SER A 121 8.23 -9.00 5.72
CA SER A 121 8.79 -9.36 4.41
C SER A 121 10.14 -8.69 4.14
N ILE A 122 10.93 -9.29 3.25
CA ILE A 122 12.16 -8.71 2.69
C ILE A 122 12.19 -8.91 1.18
N HIS A 123 12.42 -7.83 0.44
CA HIS A 123 12.50 -7.84 -1.02
C HIS A 123 13.75 -7.11 -1.50
N ASN A 124 14.35 -7.61 -2.58
CA ASN A 124 15.44 -6.90 -3.26
C ASN A 124 14.82 -5.85 -4.19
N GLU A 125 14.93 -4.58 -3.84
CA GLU A 125 14.60 -3.50 -4.78
C GLU A 125 15.77 -3.28 -5.74
N VAL A 126 15.53 -3.51 -7.03
CA VAL A 126 16.43 -3.07 -8.10
C VAL A 126 16.01 -1.65 -8.47
N TRP A 127 16.81 -0.66 -8.09
CA TRP A 127 16.62 0.74 -8.48
C TRP A 127 16.59 0.84 -10.02
N ARG A 128 15.40 1.01 -10.61
CA ARG A 128 15.30 1.17 -12.07
C ARG A 128 15.68 2.58 -12.55
N ASP A 129 15.54 3.63 -11.73
CA ASP A 129 15.52 5.00 -12.26
C ASP A 129 16.33 6.06 -11.48
N PHE A 130 17.25 5.70 -10.57
CA PHE A 130 18.00 6.69 -9.76
C PHE A 130 19.49 6.86 -10.09
N PHE A 131 20.02 6.17 -11.09
CA PHE A 131 21.39 6.41 -11.57
C PHE A 131 21.36 6.98 -12.99
N PRO A 132 21.41 8.32 -13.18
CA PRO A 132 21.64 8.95 -14.48
C PRO A 132 23.11 8.76 -14.90
N GLY A 133 23.53 7.51 -15.04
CA GLY A 133 24.93 7.13 -15.22
C GLY A 133 25.07 5.69 -15.70
N ARG A 134 24.49 5.39 -16.86
CA ARG A 134 24.99 4.42 -17.85
C ARG A 134 24.09 4.51 -19.09
N GLY A 135 24.54 5.31 -20.05
CA GLY A 135 24.17 5.12 -21.46
C GLY A 135 24.90 3.93 -22.07
#